data_AF-A0A6C0KQ64-F1
#
_entry.id   AF-A0A6C0KQ64-F1
#
_cell.length_a   1.000
_cell.length_b   1.000
_cell.length_c   1.000
_cell.angle_alpha   90.00
_cell.angle_beta   90.00
_cell.angle_gamma   90.00
#
_symmetry.space_group_name_H-M   'P 1'
#
loop_
_entity.id
_entity.type
_entity.pdbx_description
1 polymer ?
#
loop_
_entity_poly.entity_id
_entity_poly.type
_entity_poly.pdbx_seq_one_letter_code
_entity_poly.pdbx_strand_id
1 'polypeptide(L)'
;MPVQKFLELDSTYRNRNADPNPASFTVNMSQYGLRNGQNAIDPVSNAYPQIIFSPKQYTNNSDITIAGGGGIAFIRNTYFGIFTLLLPPSTQNTLYLEYTVNLTAPVLPFVKDIFVGLNITQNLPGYPYRRINEWECIYSQPSSPTKQIFKAVIDSAFSTMLSPLTFVIPIYQAYPLYFLPSSLCIPDYYNKFYIQNQTLTFSHTPPQPEYASIIDFDRESHYASAGPLISGTAGNWSPSNTYVIRKEIPIISSVLSNNSLNNLSVLVGNTFFETTTPNSLINAYINFFSLNGGQYSNKNSKIIAVAGTTSWGQQVVVNYATESTIEVVKNDGTIEVVEFTTLILALALPAIPQKNDQYEILQFSNDNYSPFVYTGTMSSNSQPVSYDITLNSLTLPNRLLSNGGRIAYYPYVYVIIENISTTGGNPKNMIYSNNPNTYKAVFRAPITDMNHPSMTPFVKLNGNGIKQTMVFKQNDDMSLTVLLPNGEIFKIEEDDTSNGQSPNPVLQVSAVFSMERIQ
;
A
#
# COMPACT_ATOMS: atom_id res chain seq x y z
N MET A 1 -13.59 41.11 -17.12
CA MET A 1 -12.40 40.26 -17.32
C MET A 1 -12.85 38.81 -17.29
N PRO A 2 -12.41 37.95 -18.22
CA PRO A 2 -12.71 36.53 -18.17
C PRO A 2 -12.18 35.93 -16.85
N VAL A 3 -12.99 35.09 -16.21
CA VAL A 3 -12.62 34.42 -14.95
C VAL A 3 -11.92 33.13 -15.30
N GLN A 4 -10.62 33.07 -15.07
CA GLN A 4 -9.84 31.85 -15.19
C GLN A 4 -10.25 30.87 -14.09
N LYS A 5 -10.55 29.62 -14.46
CA LYS A 5 -10.82 28.53 -13.54
C LYS A 5 -9.69 27.51 -13.59
N PHE A 6 -9.51 26.77 -12.51
CA PHE A 6 -8.52 25.70 -12.44
C PHE A 6 -9.21 24.35 -12.29
N LEU A 7 -8.63 23.33 -12.90
CA LEU A 7 -9.05 21.94 -12.83
C LEU A 7 -7.87 21.10 -12.37
N GLU A 8 -8.03 20.38 -11.27
CA GLU A 8 -7.04 19.45 -10.75
C GLU A 8 -7.54 18.02 -10.92
N LEU A 9 -6.72 17.17 -11.54
CA LEU A 9 -6.94 15.74 -11.70
C LEU A 9 -5.86 15.02 -10.91
N ASP A 10 -6.25 14.28 -9.87
CA ASP A 10 -5.34 13.53 -9.00
C ASP A 10 -5.69 12.05 -9.04
N SER A 11 -4.74 11.22 -9.50
CA SER A 11 -4.90 9.78 -9.62
C SER A 11 -5.05 9.09 -8.27
N THR A 12 -4.69 9.76 -7.17
CA THR A 12 -4.90 9.26 -5.81
C THR A 12 -6.36 8.90 -5.61
N TYR A 13 -7.29 9.67 -6.18
CA TYR A 13 -8.73 9.48 -5.97
C TYR A 13 -9.46 8.74 -7.09
N ARG A 14 -8.73 7.95 -7.90
CA ARG A 14 -9.29 7.19 -9.03
C ARG A 14 -9.95 5.89 -8.58
N ASN A 15 -10.70 5.25 -9.48
CA ASN A 15 -11.19 3.89 -9.25
C ASN A 15 -10.08 2.92 -9.63
N ARG A 16 -9.27 2.48 -8.67
CA ARG A 16 -8.13 1.58 -8.95
C ARG A 16 -8.51 0.23 -9.55
N ASN A 17 -9.76 -0.20 -9.43
CA ASN A 17 -10.23 -1.43 -10.08
C ASN A 17 -10.51 -1.25 -11.58
N ALA A 18 -11.06 -0.09 -11.97
CA ALA A 18 -11.34 0.22 -13.37
C ALA A 18 -10.10 0.82 -14.09
N ASP A 19 -9.37 1.66 -13.37
CA ASP A 19 -8.20 2.40 -13.84
C ASP A 19 -6.97 2.04 -12.99
N PRO A 20 -6.38 0.84 -13.15
CA PRO A 20 -5.25 0.42 -12.34
C PRO A 20 -4.00 1.29 -12.54
N ASN A 21 -3.80 1.84 -13.74
CA ASN A 21 -2.67 2.71 -14.05
C ASN A 21 -2.93 4.16 -13.61
N PRO A 22 -2.15 4.73 -12.68
CA PRO A 22 -2.32 6.11 -12.21
C PRO A 22 -2.15 7.18 -13.30
N ALA A 23 -1.51 6.86 -14.44
CA ALA A 23 -1.34 7.79 -15.54
C ALA A 23 -2.40 7.67 -16.65
N SER A 24 -3.39 6.81 -16.48
CA SER A 24 -4.53 6.67 -17.39
C SER A 24 -5.78 6.34 -16.59
N PHE A 25 -6.56 7.37 -16.24
CA PHE A 25 -7.72 7.20 -15.38
C PHE A 25 -8.86 8.14 -15.73
N THR A 26 -10.05 7.74 -15.27
CA THR A 26 -11.28 8.50 -15.39
C THR A 26 -11.64 9.15 -14.06
N VAL A 27 -12.08 10.40 -14.11
CA VAL A 27 -12.69 11.10 -12.99
C VAL A 27 -14.11 11.45 -13.37
N ASN A 28 -15.06 10.93 -12.59
CA ASN A 28 -16.47 11.21 -12.86
C ASN A 28 -16.85 12.60 -12.36
N MET A 29 -17.79 13.23 -13.06
CA MET A 29 -18.44 14.43 -12.54
C MET A 29 -19.40 14.05 -11.42
N SER A 30 -19.44 14.81 -10.32
CA SER A 30 -20.31 14.45 -9.18
C SER A 30 -21.77 14.55 -9.58
N GLN A 31 -22.38 13.41 -9.89
CA GLN A 31 -23.83 13.22 -9.91
C GLN A 31 -24.31 12.41 -8.70
N TYR A 32 -23.37 11.91 -7.89
CA TYR A 32 -23.65 11.00 -6.79
C TYR A 32 -23.40 11.70 -5.46
N GLY A 33 -24.34 11.56 -4.52
CA GLY A 33 -24.19 12.07 -3.15
C GLY A 33 -22.99 11.46 -2.43
N LEU A 34 -22.72 11.96 -1.21
CA LEU A 34 -21.64 11.44 -0.36
C LEU A 34 -21.71 9.91 -0.29
N ARG A 35 -20.61 9.26 -0.65
CA ARG A 35 -20.49 7.81 -0.55
C ARG A 35 -20.11 7.43 0.86
N ASN A 36 -20.80 6.44 1.39
CA ASN A 36 -20.48 5.81 2.66
C ASN A 36 -19.84 4.44 2.36
N GLY A 37 -19.56 3.63 3.39
CA GLY A 37 -19.02 2.29 3.19
C GLY A 37 -19.85 1.42 2.23
N GLN A 38 -21.18 1.60 2.24
CA GLN A 38 -22.14 0.74 1.52
C GLN A 38 -22.05 0.89 0.00
N ASN A 39 -21.85 2.11 -0.49
CA ASN A 39 -21.78 2.40 -1.92
C ASN A 39 -20.37 2.84 -2.37
N ALA A 40 -19.35 2.61 -1.55
CA ALA A 40 -17.96 2.88 -1.90
C ALA A 40 -17.51 2.04 -3.12
N ILE A 41 -16.89 2.70 -4.10
CA ILE A 41 -16.39 2.07 -5.34
C ILE A 41 -14.95 1.59 -5.20
N ASP A 42 -14.11 2.38 -4.53
CA ASP A 42 -12.73 2.03 -4.19
C ASP A 42 -12.52 2.16 -2.67
N PRO A 43 -13.12 1.26 -1.89
CA PRO A 43 -13.06 1.37 -0.44
C PRO A 43 -11.60 1.19 0.05
N VAL A 44 -11.30 1.82 1.19
CA VAL A 44 -9.99 1.77 1.85
C VAL A 44 -10.18 1.51 3.34
N SER A 45 -9.25 0.73 3.90
CA SER A 45 -9.13 0.48 5.33
C SER A 45 -7.80 1.01 5.86
N ASN A 46 -7.86 1.86 6.87
CA ASN A 46 -6.69 2.28 7.65
C ASN A 46 -6.15 1.14 8.54
N ALA A 47 -6.96 0.11 8.81
CA ALA A 47 -6.52 -1.10 9.52
C ALA A 47 -5.73 -2.07 8.63
N TYR A 48 -5.51 -1.71 7.36
CA TYR A 48 -4.75 -2.53 6.43
C TYR A 48 -3.25 -2.61 6.81
N PRO A 49 -2.62 -3.81 6.75
CA PRO A 49 -1.17 -3.97 6.88
C PRO A 49 -0.34 -3.09 5.91
N GLN A 50 0.35 -2.08 6.43
CA GLN A 50 1.24 -1.22 5.64
C GLN A 50 2.63 -1.84 5.49
N ILE A 51 3.16 -2.41 6.58
CA ILE A 51 4.43 -3.12 6.61
C ILE A 51 4.19 -4.43 7.35
N ILE A 52 4.61 -5.55 6.76
CA ILE A 52 4.63 -6.86 7.42
C ILE A 52 6.08 -7.33 7.42
N PHE A 53 6.61 -7.67 8.59
CA PHE A 53 7.99 -8.11 8.69
C PHE A 53 8.17 -9.07 9.87
N SER A 54 9.12 -10.00 9.74
CA SER A 54 9.60 -10.78 10.88
C SER A 54 11.12 -10.58 10.99
N PRO A 55 11.63 -10.03 12.10
CA PRO A 55 13.07 -9.81 12.27
C PRO A 55 13.91 -11.07 12.04
N LYS A 56 13.38 -12.25 12.40
CA LYS A 56 14.04 -13.54 12.18
C LYS A 56 14.26 -13.87 10.71
N GLN A 57 13.44 -13.36 9.78
CA GLN A 57 13.71 -13.53 8.34
C GLN A 57 15.04 -12.91 7.93
N TYR A 58 15.59 -12.01 8.75
CA TYR A 58 16.85 -11.33 8.47
C TYR A 58 18.03 -11.86 9.31
N THR A 59 17.80 -12.77 10.26
CA THR A 59 18.83 -13.24 11.22
C THR A 59 19.00 -14.74 11.18
N ASN A 60 20.22 -15.23 10.95
CA ASN A 60 20.50 -16.67 10.76
C ASN A 60 20.89 -17.42 12.04
N ASN A 61 20.97 -16.75 13.19
CA ASN A 61 21.34 -17.41 14.45
C ASN A 61 20.14 -17.76 15.32
N SER A 62 20.05 -19.05 15.64
CA SER A 62 19.20 -19.64 16.69
C SER A 62 19.62 -19.25 18.12
N ASP A 63 20.76 -18.56 18.28
CA ASP A 63 21.34 -18.23 19.59
C ASP A 63 20.96 -16.81 20.06
N ILE A 64 19.70 -16.42 19.91
CA ILE A 64 19.13 -15.29 20.65
C ILE A 64 18.53 -15.85 21.94
N THR A 65 19.37 -16.13 22.93
CA THR A 65 18.90 -16.47 24.26
C THR A 65 18.50 -15.19 24.99
N ILE A 66 17.20 -14.92 25.06
CA ILE A 66 16.65 -13.88 25.96
C ILE A 66 16.75 -14.44 27.38
N ALA A 67 17.82 -14.12 28.10
CA ALA A 67 17.92 -14.43 29.52
C ALA A 67 16.99 -13.49 30.30
N GLY A 68 15.97 -14.09 30.93
CA GLY A 68 14.89 -13.40 31.62
C GLY A 68 15.32 -12.60 32.85
N GLY A 69 14.50 -11.59 33.16
CA GLY A 69 14.58 -10.82 34.41
C GLY A 69 14.00 -9.42 34.27
N GLY A 70 12.67 -9.31 34.22
CA GLY A 70 11.89 -8.10 34.53
C GLY A 70 12.37 -6.77 33.92
N GLY A 71 11.98 -6.51 32.68
CA GLY A 71 12.14 -5.19 32.04
C GLY A 71 12.55 -5.31 30.58
N ILE A 72 11.55 -5.36 29.70
CA ILE A 72 11.58 -5.05 28.26
C ILE A 72 12.87 -5.51 27.53
N ALA A 73 12.81 -6.68 26.91
CA ALA A 73 13.93 -7.32 26.23
C ALA A 73 14.45 -6.51 25.02
N PHE A 74 15.78 -6.34 24.99
CA PHE A 74 16.55 -5.63 23.97
C PHE A 74 17.02 -6.59 22.86
N ILE A 75 17.05 -6.12 21.62
CA ILE A 75 17.82 -6.74 20.54
C ILE A 75 19.30 -6.37 20.76
N ARG A 76 20.07 -7.19 21.48
CA ARG A 76 21.54 -7.06 21.49
C ARG A 76 22.14 -8.04 20.48
N ASN A 77 22.82 -7.50 19.47
CA ASN A 77 23.67 -8.23 18.51
C ASN A 77 23.03 -9.46 17.85
N THR A 78 22.06 -9.22 16.98
CA THR A 78 21.63 -10.24 16.02
C THR A 78 22.61 -10.33 14.86
N TYR A 79 23.16 -11.51 14.61
CA TYR A 79 23.94 -11.80 13.40
C TYR A 79 22.98 -11.98 12.21
N PHE A 80 22.95 -11.00 11.32
CA PHE A 80 22.24 -11.07 10.04
C PHE A 80 23.10 -11.79 9.02
N GLY A 81 23.01 -13.13 8.94
CA GLY A 81 23.87 -13.92 8.06
C GLY A 81 25.37 -13.67 8.26
N ILE A 82 26.18 -14.29 7.42
CA ILE A 82 27.58 -13.87 7.25
C ILE A 82 27.64 -13.23 5.88
N PHE A 83 27.75 -11.90 5.85
CA PHE A 83 27.99 -11.20 4.59
C PHE A 83 29.48 -11.20 4.29
N THR A 84 29.86 -11.81 3.17
CA THR A 84 31.24 -11.76 2.69
C THR A 84 31.40 -10.61 1.72
N LEU A 85 32.40 -9.76 1.94
CA LEU A 85 32.73 -8.67 1.04
C LEU A 85 33.40 -9.23 -0.22
N LEU A 86 32.83 -8.95 -1.40
CA LEU A 86 33.33 -9.50 -2.66
C LEU A 86 34.51 -8.73 -3.27
N LEU A 87 34.72 -7.47 -2.89
CA LEU A 87 35.77 -6.63 -3.44
C LEU A 87 36.50 -5.89 -2.32
N PRO A 88 37.85 -5.81 -2.33
CA PRO A 88 38.58 -5.01 -1.35
C PRO A 88 38.12 -3.55 -1.45
N PRO A 89 37.91 -2.86 -0.32
CA PRO A 89 37.44 -1.49 -0.35
C PRO A 89 38.45 -0.61 -1.09
N SER A 90 38.02 -0.04 -2.19
CA SER A 90 38.46 1.31 -2.54
C SER A 90 37.77 2.29 -1.57
N THR A 91 38.10 3.58 -1.61
CA THR A 91 37.46 4.68 -0.86
C THR A 91 35.95 4.87 -1.16
N GLN A 92 35.29 3.85 -1.69
CA GLN A 92 33.93 3.86 -2.17
C GLN A 92 32.94 3.53 -1.06
N ASN A 93 31.85 4.27 -1.07
CA ASN A 93 30.69 4.05 -0.20
C ASN A 93 29.81 2.87 -0.69
N THR A 94 30.25 2.08 -1.66
CA THR A 94 29.45 0.99 -2.23
C THR A 94 30.03 -0.35 -1.80
N LEU A 95 29.21 -1.17 -1.17
CA LEU A 95 29.54 -2.51 -0.71
C LEU A 95 28.80 -3.54 -1.57
N TYR A 96 29.52 -4.60 -1.94
CA TYR A 96 28.94 -5.80 -2.54
C TYR A 96 28.99 -6.92 -1.51
N LEU A 97 27.81 -7.25 -0.99
CA LEU A 97 27.62 -8.16 0.12
C LEU A 97 27.09 -9.49 -0.43
N GLU A 98 27.87 -10.56 -0.25
CA GLU A 98 27.42 -11.91 -0.54
C GLU A 98 26.74 -12.50 0.68
N TYR A 99 25.48 -12.89 0.53
CA TYR A 99 24.71 -13.63 1.52
C TYR A 99 24.64 -15.09 1.13
N THR A 100 25.15 -15.97 1.99
CA THR A 100 25.03 -17.42 1.82
C THR A 100 23.92 -17.95 2.73
N VAL A 101 22.88 -18.54 2.13
CA VAL A 101 21.76 -19.15 2.86
C VAL A 101 22.15 -20.57 3.23
N ASN A 102 22.20 -20.88 4.53
CA ASN A 102 22.21 -22.27 4.99
C ASN A 102 20.85 -22.88 4.62
N LEU A 103 20.80 -24.12 4.09
CA LEU A 103 19.62 -24.76 3.46
C LEU A 103 18.30 -24.74 4.26
N THR A 104 18.31 -24.34 5.53
CA THR A 104 17.15 -24.21 6.43
C THR A 104 16.68 -22.77 6.66
N ALA A 105 17.45 -21.76 6.25
CA ALA A 105 17.10 -20.35 6.42
C ALA A 105 16.20 -19.85 5.28
N PRO A 106 15.24 -18.95 5.57
CA PRO A 106 14.43 -18.34 4.53
C PRO A 106 15.31 -17.51 3.59
N VAL A 107 14.99 -17.59 2.30
CA VAL A 107 15.58 -16.73 1.25
C VAL A 107 15.25 -15.28 1.58
N LEU A 108 16.24 -14.38 1.60
CA LEU A 108 15.94 -12.97 1.82
C LEU A 108 15.06 -12.47 0.67
N PRO A 109 13.98 -11.73 0.98
CA PRO A 109 13.08 -11.23 -0.05
C PRO A 109 13.83 -10.27 -0.98
N PHE A 110 13.53 -10.32 -2.28
CA PHE A 110 14.07 -9.42 -3.31
C PHE A 110 13.41 -8.03 -3.25
N VAL A 111 13.19 -7.53 -2.04
CA VAL A 111 12.56 -6.23 -1.84
C VAL A 111 13.66 -5.18 -1.84
N LYS A 112 13.58 -4.29 -2.82
CA LYS A 112 14.45 -3.13 -2.91
C LYS A 112 14.28 -2.26 -1.66
N ASP A 113 15.38 -1.65 -1.22
CA ASP A 113 15.40 -0.70 -0.11
C ASP A 113 14.95 -1.25 1.26
N ILE A 114 14.92 -2.59 1.42
CA ILE A 114 14.46 -3.23 2.65
C ILE A 114 15.30 -2.89 3.89
N PHE A 115 16.60 -2.63 3.71
CA PHE A 115 17.52 -2.26 4.80
C PHE A 115 17.99 -0.80 4.73
N VAL A 116 17.34 0.05 3.93
CA VAL A 116 17.65 1.48 3.93
C VAL A 116 17.37 2.08 5.33
N GLY A 117 18.29 2.92 5.81
CA GLY A 117 18.29 3.48 7.15
C GLY A 117 18.98 2.63 8.22
N LEU A 118 19.15 1.33 7.96
CA LEU A 118 19.78 0.42 8.91
C LEU A 118 21.28 0.76 9.06
N ASN A 119 21.78 0.67 10.29
CA ASN A 119 23.19 0.88 10.58
C ASN A 119 23.96 -0.44 10.49
N ILE A 120 25.09 -0.42 9.81
CA ILE A 120 26.09 -1.49 9.80
C ILE A 120 27.35 -1.04 10.53
N THR A 121 28.03 -1.98 11.17
CA THR A 121 29.33 -1.76 11.79
C THR A 121 30.22 -2.99 11.60
N GLN A 122 31.49 -2.83 11.94
CA GLN A 122 32.40 -3.96 12.06
C GLN A 122 32.28 -4.52 13.47
N ASN A 123 32.42 -5.82 13.62
CA ASN A 123 32.32 -6.51 14.91
C ASN A 123 33.54 -6.26 15.81
N LEU A 124 33.92 -5.00 15.98
CA LEU A 124 35.06 -4.54 16.76
C LEU A 124 34.69 -3.26 17.52
N PRO A 125 35.03 -3.15 18.82
CA PRO A 125 34.80 -1.93 19.59
C PRO A 125 35.45 -0.70 18.95
N GLY A 126 34.74 0.42 18.92
CA GLY A 126 35.27 1.70 18.44
C GLY A 126 35.11 1.97 16.94
N TYR A 127 34.56 1.04 16.17
CA TYR A 127 34.26 1.27 14.77
C TYR A 127 32.97 2.08 14.60
N PRO A 128 32.97 3.10 13.74
CA PRO A 128 31.81 3.95 13.56
C PRO A 128 30.71 3.19 12.80
N TYR A 129 29.47 3.45 13.18
CA TYR A 129 28.32 2.99 12.42
C TYR A 129 28.28 3.66 11.05
N ARG A 130 27.73 2.94 10.07
CA ARG A 130 27.49 3.40 8.72
C ARG A 130 26.05 3.14 8.38
N ARG A 131 25.32 4.18 7.99
CA ARG A 131 23.94 4.04 7.54
C ARG A 131 23.91 3.52 6.11
N ILE A 132 23.02 2.58 5.82
CA ILE A 132 22.69 2.15 4.46
C ILE A 132 21.74 3.18 3.83
N ASN A 133 22.16 3.79 2.73
CA ASN A 133 21.38 4.74 1.94
C ASN A 133 20.69 4.10 0.73
N GLU A 134 21.27 3.03 0.16
CA GLU A 134 20.66 2.26 -0.93
C GLU A 134 20.83 0.77 -0.66
N TRP A 135 19.81 -0.04 -0.96
CA TRP A 135 19.89 -1.51 -0.90
C TRP A 135 19.22 -2.16 -2.11
N GLU A 136 19.97 -3.01 -2.81
CA GLU A 136 19.48 -3.68 -4.01
C GLU A 136 20.04 -5.10 -4.11
N CYS A 137 19.18 -6.09 -4.40
CA CYS A 137 19.65 -7.41 -4.79
C CYS A 137 20.05 -7.37 -6.26
N ILE A 138 21.33 -7.57 -6.56
CA ILE A 138 21.85 -7.51 -7.94
C ILE A 138 21.98 -8.90 -8.56
N TYR A 139 22.02 -9.95 -7.74
CA TYR A 139 22.12 -11.32 -8.20
C TYR A 139 21.48 -12.28 -7.20
N SER A 140 20.72 -13.22 -7.74
CA SER A 140 20.27 -14.42 -7.05
C SER A 140 20.44 -15.61 -7.95
N GLN A 141 21.06 -16.66 -7.45
CA GLN A 141 21.22 -17.89 -8.22
C GLN A 141 19.84 -18.59 -8.38
N PRO A 142 19.31 -18.75 -9.62
CA PRO A 142 17.96 -19.29 -9.82
C PRO A 142 17.82 -20.76 -9.43
N SER A 143 18.90 -21.53 -9.58
CA SER A 143 18.93 -22.98 -9.37
C SER A 143 19.21 -23.41 -7.92
N SER A 144 19.64 -22.47 -7.07
CA SER A 144 19.90 -22.70 -5.66
C SER A 144 19.90 -21.34 -4.96
N PRO A 145 18.90 -20.98 -4.14
CA PRO A 145 18.86 -19.68 -3.48
C PRO A 145 19.93 -19.54 -2.38
N THR A 146 20.89 -20.46 -2.32
CA THR A 146 21.98 -20.48 -1.34
C THR A 146 22.93 -19.30 -1.48
N LYS A 147 22.90 -18.55 -2.58
CA LYS A 147 23.78 -17.39 -2.79
C LYS A 147 23.03 -16.22 -3.41
N GLN A 148 23.04 -15.10 -2.68
CA GLN A 148 22.52 -13.82 -3.13
C GLN A 148 23.63 -12.76 -3.01
N ILE A 149 23.67 -11.82 -3.94
CA ILE A 149 24.58 -10.68 -3.89
C ILE A 149 23.75 -9.42 -3.81
N PHE A 150 24.09 -8.60 -2.83
CA PHE A 150 23.45 -7.31 -2.59
C PHE A 150 24.44 -6.18 -2.82
N LYS A 151 23.97 -5.11 -3.42
CA LYS A 151 24.63 -3.81 -3.45
C LYS A 151 24.06 -2.99 -2.30
N ALA A 152 24.92 -2.52 -1.40
CA ALA A 152 24.58 -1.59 -0.35
C ALA A 152 25.41 -0.31 -0.51
N VAL A 153 24.77 0.86 -0.62
CA VAL A 153 25.48 2.15 -0.61
C VAL A 153 25.36 2.72 0.79
N ILE A 154 26.48 3.04 1.43
CA ILE A 154 26.54 3.62 2.78
C ILE A 154 26.81 5.12 2.78
N ASP A 155 26.59 5.78 3.91
CA ASP A 155 26.85 7.22 4.08
C ASP A 155 28.31 7.63 3.89
N SER A 156 29.24 6.77 4.30
CA SER A 156 30.68 7.04 4.27
C SER A 156 31.48 5.75 4.26
N ALA A 157 32.62 5.74 3.56
CA ALA A 157 33.49 4.57 3.53
C ALA A 157 33.99 4.21 4.94
N PHE A 158 34.22 2.93 5.18
CA PHE A 158 34.99 2.49 6.35
C PHE A 158 36.47 2.82 6.14
N SER A 159 37.15 3.29 7.18
CA SER A 159 38.59 3.63 7.11
C SER A 159 39.48 2.41 6.94
N THR A 160 39.07 1.29 7.51
CA THR A 160 39.65 -0.05 7.34
C THR A 160 38.49 -1.03 7.32
N MET A 161 38.52 -2.06 6.46
CA MET A 161 37.47 -3.09 6.42
C MET A 161 38.00 -4.40 6.99
N LEU A 162 37.36 -4.87 8.06
CA LEU A 162 37.51 -6.22 8.56
C LEU A 162 36.19 -6.97 8.38
N SER A 163 36.25 -8.15 7.75
CA SER A 163 35.12 -9.08 7.65
C SER A 163 35.05 -9.92 8.92
N PRO A 164 33.86 -10.17 9.52
CA PRO A 164 32.51 -9.90 9.01
C PRO A 164 31.92 -8.54 9.42
N LEU A 165 30.99 -8.02 8.60
CA LEU A 165 30.11 -6.90 8.95
C LEU A 165 28.90 -7.40 9.75
N THR A 166 28.46 -6.59 10.71
CA THR A 166 27.24 -6.84 11.49
C THR A 166 26.29 -5.65 11.36
N PHE A 167 24.99 -5.93 11.27
CA PHE A 167 23.97 -4.89 11.37
C PHE A 167 23.69 -4.64 12.84
N VAL A 168 23.56 -3.39 13.23
CA VAL A 168 23.34 -3.00 14.62
C VAL A 168 22.17 -2.07 14.72
N ILE A 169 21.25 -2.42 15.62
CA ILE A 169 20.18 -1.55 16.06
C ILE A 169 20.70 -0.79 17.29
N PRO A 170 20.73 0.56 17.26
CA PRO A 170 21.11 1.36 18.42
C PRO A 170 20.23 1.05 19.62
N ILE A 171 20.83 0.93 20.80
CA ILE A 171 20.10 0.71 22.05
C ILE A 171 19.68 2.09 22.59
N TYR A 172 18.40 2.44 22.45
CA TYR A 172 17.81 3.58 23.17
C TYR A 172 17.03 3.09 24.40
N GLN A 173 17.23 3.75 25.55
CA GLN A 173 16.92 3.17 26.87
C GLN A 173 15.48 3.35 27.39
N ALA A 174 14.58 4.06 26.69
CA ALA A 174 13.25 4.36 27.22
C ALA A 174 12.12 3.47 26.66
N TYR A 175 12.25 2.97 25.42
CA TYR A 175 11.17 2.28 24.71
C TYR A 175 11.73 1.22 23.75
N PRO A 176 10.95 0.15 23.45
CA PRO A 176 11.35 -0.82 22.45
C PRO A 176 11.45 -0.15 21.07
N LEU A 177 12.59 -0.36 20.41
CA LEU A 177 12.92 0.20 19.11
C LEU A 177 12.77 -0.87 18.03
N TYR A 178 11.99 -0.59 17.00
CA TYR A 178 11.74 -1.48 15.87
C TYR A 178 12.29 -0.87 14.60
N PHE A 179 13.14 -1.61 13.90
CA PHE A 179 13.47 -1.27 12.52
C PHE A 179 12.25 -1.57 11.63
N LEU A 180 11.77 -0.58 10.89
CA LEU A 180 10.66 -0.74 9.96
C LEU A 180 11.22 -0.92 8.53
N PRO A 181 11.34 -2.15 8.03
CA PRO A 181 11.90 -2.38 6.70
C PRO A 181 11.04 -1.75 5.61
N SER A 182 11.69 -1.18 4.58
CA SER A 182 11.03 -0.50 3.46
C SER A 182 10.05 0.61 3.87
N SER A 183 10.20 1.18 5.07
CA SER A 183 9.36 2.30 5.52
C SER A 183 9.67 3.57 4.73
N LEU A 184 8.72 4.52 4.71
CA LEU A 184 8.92 5.79 3.99
C LEU A 184 9.89 6.71 4.76
N CYS A 185 10.83 7.36 4.05
CA CYS A 185 11.76 8.34 4.62
C CYS A 185 11.10 9.71 4.89
N ILE A 186 9.92 9.72 5.50
CA ILE A 186 9.16 10.94 5.85
C ILE A 186 9.14 11.07 7.38
N PRO A 187 9.60 12.21 7.95
CA PRO A 187 9.59 12.39 9.40
C PRO A 187 8.18 12.19 9.97
N ASP A 188 8.09 11.52 11.12
CA ASP A 188 6.83 11.33 11.84
C ASP A 188 5.73 10.61 11.06
N TYR A 189 6.03 10.01 9.90
CA TYR A 189 5.01 9.42 9.03
C TYR A 189 4.25 8.29 9.72
N TYR A 190 4.96 7.46 10.50
CA TYR A 190 4.36 6.37 11.26
C TYR A 190 3.94 6.79 12.67
N ASN A 191 4.03 8.06 13.05
CA ASN A 191 3.54 8.49 14.35
C ASN A 191 2.03 8.26 14.41
N LYS A 192 1.55 7.74 15.55
CA LYS A 192 0.14 7.34 15.77
C LYS A 192 -0.30 6.10 15.00
N PHE A 193 0.60 5.45 14.24
CA PHE A 193 0.33 4.10 13.75
C PHE A 193 0.43 3.11 14.91
N TYR A 194 -0.02 1.88 14.68
CA TYR A 194 0.10 0.78 15.59
C TYR A 194 1.08 -0.25 15.03
N ILE A 195 1.95 -0.76 15.88
CA ILE A 195 2.67 -2.00 15.65
C ILE A 195 1.92 -3.13 16.35
N GLN A 196 1.57 -4.17 15.59
CA GLN A 196 0.91 -5.38 16.06
C GLN A 196 1.93 -6.52 16.09
N ASN A 197 1.98 -7.27 17.19
CA ASN A 197 2.63 -8.58 17.18
C ASN A 197 1.60 -9.63 16.73
N GLN A 198 1.55 -9.89 15.42
CA GLN A 198 0.56 -10.75 14.81
C GLN A 198 0.72 -12.20 15.28
N THR A 199 1.97 -12.68 15.45
CA THR A 199 2.21 -14.04 15.96
C THR A 199 1.62 -14.25 17.35
N LEU A 200 1.85 -13.31 18.27
CA LEU A 200 1.31 -13.43 19.62
C LEU A 200 -0.21 -13.23 19.61
N THR A 201 -0.73 -12.32 18.79
CA THR A 201 -2.18 -12.05 18.68
C THR A 201 -2.98 -13.35 18.52
N PHE A 202 -2.51 -14.24 17.64
CA PHE A 202 -3.16 -15.52 17.36
C PHE A 202 -2.64 -16.71 18.17
N SER A 203 -1.65 -16.50 19.06
CA SER A 203 -1.15 -17.55 19.95
C SER A 203 -2.02 -17.73 21.20
N HIS A 204 -2.85 -16.74 21.52
CA HIS A 204 -3.80 -16.80 22.63
C HIS A 204 -5.09 -17.53 22.22
N THR A 205 -5.72 -18.18 23.21
CA THR A 205 -7.04 -18.81 23.06
C THR A 205 -7.98 -18.26 24.14
N PRO A 206 -8.93 -17.37 23.82
CA PRO A 206 -9.19 -16.79 22.49
C PRO A 206 -8.06 -15.84 22.05
N PRO A 207 -7.92 -15.57 20.74
CA PRO A 207 -6.97 -14.57 20.22
C PRO A 207 -7.13 -13.24 20.95
N GLN A 208 -5.99 -12.65 21.36
CA GLN A 208 -5.98 -11.39 22.10
C GLN A 208 -5.17 -10.35 21.33
N PRO A 209 -5.67 -9.12 21.21
CA PRO A 209 -4.97 -8.06 20.50
C PRO A 209 -3.62 -7.73 21.19
N GLU A 210 -2.52 -7.78 20.45
CA GLU A 210 -1.17 -7.44 20.93
C GLU A 210 -0.63 -6.24 20.15
N TYR A 211 -0.97 -5.02 20.58
CA TYR A 211 -0.64 -3.77 19.90
C TYR A 211 0.12 -2.79 20.79
N ALA A 212 1.00 -2.01 20.18
CA ALA A 212 1.56 -0.78 20.75
C ALA A 212 1.42 0.37 19.75
N SER A 213 1.20 1.59 20.24
CA SER A 213 1.26 2.78 19.39
C SER A 213 2.70 3.14 19.08
N ILE A 214 2.98 3.57 17.85
CA ILE A 214 4.25 4.17 17.49
C ILE A 214 4.21 5.63 17.96
N ILE A 215 5.10 5.94 18.90
CA ILE A 215 5.19 7.25 19.54
C ILE A 215 6.17 8.18 18.84
N ASP A 216 7.17 7.61 18.17
CA ASP A 216 8.23 8.34 17.46
C ASP A 216 8.75 7.48 16.30
N PHE A 217 9.12 8.12 15.20
CA PHE A 217 9.69 7.47 14.02
C PHE A 217 10.79 8.34 13.41
N ASP A 218 12.02 7.84 13.44
CA ASP A 218 13.14 8.47 12.77
C ASP A 218 13.19 8.04 11.30
N ARG A 219 12.91 8.99 10.41
CA ARG A 219 12.96 8.80 8.96
C ARG A 219 14.34 8.50 8.40
N GLU A 220 15.40 8.84 9.13
CA GLU A 220 16.77 8.63 8.69
C GLU A 220 17.23 7.21 9.01
N SER A 221 16.93 6.73 10.21
CA SER A 221 17.30 5.39 10.65
C SER A 221 16.22 4.33 10.40
N HIS A 222 15.02 4.76 10.01
CA HIS A 222 13.82 3.94 9.87
C HIS A 222 13.47 3.17 11.16
N TYR A 223 13.81 3.74 12.32
CA TYR A 223 13.47 3.16 13.61
C TYR A 223 12.18 3.79 14.14
N ALA A 224 11.25 2.94 14.55
CA ALA A 224 10.06 3.32 15.28
C ALA A 224 10.20 2.96 16.76
N SER A 225 9.94 3.93 17.63
CA SER A 225 9.76 3.69 19.06
C SER A 225 8.30 3.36 19.33
N ALA A 226 8.04 2.22 19.97
CA ALA A 226 6.68 1.86 20.38
C ALA A 226 6.43 2.25 21.84
N GLY A 227 5.25 2.81 22.12
CA GLY A 227 4.77 3.08 23.46
C GLY A 227 4.43 1.80 24.24
N PRO A 228 3.86 1.93 25.44
CA PRO A 228 3.34 0.79 26.20
C PRO A 228 2.33 -0.02 25.38
N LEU A 229 2.24 -1.33 25.65
CA LEU A 229 1.19 -2.15 25.07
C LEU A 229 -0.18 -1.59 25.44
N ILE A 230 -1.03 -1.43 24.43
CA ILE A 230 -2.43 -1.00 24.59
C ILE A 230 -3.27 -2.15 25.14
N SER A 231 -2.91 -3.37 24.74
CA SER A 231 -3.50 -4.62 25.19
C SER A 231 -2.46 -5.75 25.09
N GLY A 232 -2.53 -6.72 26.00
CA GLY A 232 -1.58 -7.84 26.06
C GLY A 232 -0.66 -7.82 27.28
N THR A 233 0.10 -8.90 27.47
CA THR A 233 1.08 -9.00 28.57
C THR A 233 2.45 -8.58 28.06
N ALA A 234 2.94 -7.43 28.53
CA ALA A 234 4.25 -6.89 28.15
C ALA A 234 5.37 -7.85 28.60
N GLY A 235 5.84 -8.71 27.69
CA GLY A 235 6.90 -9.66 28.04
C GLY A 235 7.50 -10.50 26.92
N ASN A 236 6.79 -10.75 25.80
CA ASN A 236 7.17 -11.84 24.88
C ASN A 236 7.40 -11.43 23.43
N TRP A 237 7.52 -10.15 23.11
CA TRP A 237 7.81 -9.72 21.73
C TRP A 237 9.24 -10.17 21.37
N SER A 238 9.32 -11.16 20.48
CA SER A 238 10.55 -11.83 20.08
C SER A 238 10.86 -11.56 18.60
N PRO A 239 12.15 -11.49 18.19
CA PRO A 239 12.54 -11.44 16.79
C PRO A 239 11.92 -12.53 15.90
N SER A 240 11.52 -13.67 16.49
CA SER A 240 10.83 -14.76 15.78
C SER A 240 9.37 -14.48 15.46
N ASN A 241 8.79 -13.39 15.97
CA ASN A 241 7.42 -13.02 15.68
C ASN A 241 7.31 -12.25 14.35
N THR A 242 6.10 -12.25 13.81
CA THR A 242 5.68 -11.40 12.70
C THR A 242 5.03 -10.15 13.27
N TYR A 243 5.51 -9.00 12.83
CA TYR A 243 5.00 -7.69 13.18
C TYR A 243 4.31 -7.05 12.00
N VAL A 244 3.25 -6.28 12.29
CA VAL A 244 2.47 -5.56 11.29
C VAL A 244 2.28 -4.11 11.70
N ILE A 245 2.56 -3.18 10.79
CA ILE A 245 2.34 -1.74 10.98
C ILE A 245 1.03 -1.33 10.32
N ARG A 246 0.16 -0.59 11.04
CA ARG A 246 -1.18 -0.17 10.57
C ARG A 246 -1.53 1.22 11.08
N LYS A 247 -2.44 1.94 10.40
CA LYS A 247 -2.95 3.24 10.91
C LYS A 247 -4.02 3.05 11.97
N GLU A 248 -4.83 2.00 11.83
CA GLU A 248 -5.89 1.63 12.76
C GLU A 248 -5.77 0.14 13.12
N ILE A 249 -6.42 -0.28 14.21
CA ILE A 249 -6.49 -1.69 14.59
C ILE A 249 -7.63 -2.39 13.82
N PRO A 250 -7.47 -3.68 13.45
CA PRO A 250 -8.59 -4.50 13.00
C PRO A 250 -9.77 -4.46 13.97
N ILE A 251 -11.00 -4.54 13.45
CA ILE A 251 -12.21 -4.71 14.28
C ILE A 251 -12.08 -6.04 15.03
N ILE A 252 -11.66 -7.09 14.30
CA ILE A 252 -11.60 -8.44 14.82
C ILE A 252 -10.33 -9.13 14.33
N SER A 253 -9.71 -9.91 15.20
CA SER A 253 -8.63 -10.85 14.88
C SER A 253 -9.02 -12.20 15.49
N SER A 254 -9.15 -13.24 14.67
CA SER A 254 -9.55 -14.56 15.18
C SER A 254 -9.00 -15.72 14.33
N VAL A 255 -9.33 -16.93 14.72
CA VAL A 255 -8.96 -18.19 14.05
C VAL A 255 -10.24 -18.90 13.62
N LEU A 256 -10.28 -19.41 12.39
CA LEU A 256 -11.45 -20.14 11.90
C LEU A 256 -11.68 -21.41 12.73
N SER A 257 -12.87 -21.54 13.32
CA SER A 257 -13.27 -22.72 14.06
C SER A 257 -13.64 -23.90 13.16
N ASN A 258 -14.03 -23.62 11.92
CA ASN A 258 -14.56 -24.58 10.94
C ASN A 258 -13.99 -24.32 9.55
N ASN A 259 -14.05 -25.34 8.68
CA ASN A 259 -13.76 -25.16 7.26
C ASN A 259 -14.84 -24.27 6.61
N SER A 260 -14.43 -23.39 5.72
CA SER A 260 -15.37 -22.65 4.89
C SER A 260 -15.96 -23.57 3.82
N LEU A 261 -17.22 -23.34 3.47
CA LEU A 261 -17.95 -24.18 2.50
C LEU A 261 -17.51 -23.91 1.06
N ASN A 262 -17.07 -22.67 0.78
CA ASN A 262 -16.58 -22.24 -0.53
C ASN A 262 -15.72 -20.97 -0.35
N ASN A 263 -15.26 -20.39 -1.45
CA ASN A 263 -14.41 -19.21 -1.46
C ASN A 263 -15.17 -17.86 -1.46
N LEU A 264 -16.51 -17.89 -1.45
CA LEU A 264 -17.38 -16.70 -1.36
C LEU A 264 -18.07 -16.56 0.00
N SER A 265 -17.94 -17.57 0.87
CA SER A 265 -18.55 -17.59 2.19
C SER A 265 -17.58 -18.15 3.22
N VAL A 266 -17.45 -17.45 4.34
CA VAL A 266 -16.52 -17.80 5.43
C VAL A 266 -17.32 -18.10 6.67
N LEU A 267 -17.16 -19.30 7.22
CA LEU A 267 -17.79 -19.72 8.47
C LEU A 267 -16.92 -19.31 9.67
N VAL A 268 -17.26 -18.20 10.33
CA VAL A 268 -16.49 -17.59 11.43
C VAL A 268 -16.84 -18.09 12.84
N GLY A 269 -17.93 -18.87 12.99
CA GLY A 269 -18.35 -19.49 14.26
C GLY A 269 -19.29 -18.63 15.12
N ASN A 270 -19.88 -19.22 16.18
CA ASN A 270 -21.01 -18.64 16.94
C ASN A 270 -20.62 -17.55 17.95
N THR A 271 -19.41 -17.56 18.51
CA THR A 271 -19.00 -16.58 19.55
C THR A 271 -18.70 -15.18 19.02
N PHE A 272 -18.99 -14.93 17.74
CA PHE A 272 -18.47 -13.80 16.99
C PHE A 272 -19.28 -12.51 17.14
N PHE A 273 -20.60 -12.62 17.25
CA PHE A 273 -21.50 -11.46 17.12
C PHE A 273 -22.02 -10.91 18.46
N GLU A 274 -21.62 -11.47 19.60
CA GLU A 274 -22.09 -10.98 20.91
C GLU A 274 -21.62 -9.54 21.21
N THR A 275 -20.56 -9.05 20.57
CA THR A 275 -19.94 -7.74 20.90
C THR A 275 -19.91 -6.73 19.75
N THR A 276 -20.28 -7.11 18.52
CA THR A 276 -20.23 -6.22 17.35
C THR A 276 -21.53 -6.28 16.56
N THR A 277 -22.07 -5.12 16.17
CA THR A 277 -23.25 -5.07 15.32
C THR A 277 -22.89 -5.44 13.88
N PRO A 278 -23.69 -6.25 13.15
CA PRO A 278 -23.37 -6.69 11.79
C PRO A 278 -23.15 -5.53 10.81
N ASN A 279 -23.82 -4.40 11.03
CA ASN A 279 -23.58 -3.17 10.28
C ASN A 279 -22.13 -2.67 10.34
N SER A 280 -21.38 -2.93 11.42
CA SER A 280 -19.95 -2.55 11.48
C SER A 280 -19.06 -3.46 10.62
N LEU A 281 -19.56 -4.64 10.22
CA LEU A 281 -18.83 -5.60 9.39
C LEU A 281 -19.18 -5.49 7.90
N ILE A 282 -20.37 -5.00 7.57
CA ILE A 282 -20.75 -4.80 6.17
C ILE A 282 -19.85 -3.69 5.58
N ASN A 283 -19.18 -4.00 4.46
CA ASN A 283 -18.10 -3.23 3.82
C ASN A 283 -16.75 -3.22 4.54
N ALA A 284 -16.64 -3.90 5.67
CA ALA A 284 -15.34 -4.26 6.21
C ALA A 284 -14.64 -5.25 5.25
N TYR A 285 -13.36 -5.42 5.43
CA TYR A 285 -12.56 -6.36 4.66
C TYR A 285 -12.19 -7.54 5.53
N ILE A 286 -12.29 -8.75 4.98
CA ILE A 286 -11.65 -9.90 5.59
C ILE A 286 -10.27 -10.12 4.98
N ASN A 287 -9.26 -10.28 5.83
CA ASN A 287 -7.92 -10.67 5.45
C ASN A 287 -7.56 -12.01 6.10
N PHE A 288 -6.99 -12.94 5.34
CA PHE A 288 -6.61 -14.27 5.80
C PHE A 288 -5.10 -14.45 5.85
N PHE A 289 -4.64 -15.16 6.87
CA PHE A 289 -3.25 -15.53 7.07
C PHE A 289 -3.18 -17.06 7.23
N SER A 290 -2.42 -17.72 6.36
CA SER A 290 -2.12 -19.14 6.53
C SER A 290 -0.90 -19.28 7.44
N LEU A 291 -1.01 -20.14 8.47
CA LEU A 291 0.11 -20.53 9.32
C LEU A 291 1.21 -21.29 8.55
N ASN A 292 0.88 -21.90 7.41
CA ASN A 292 1.76 -22.81 6.67
C ASN A 292 2.42 -22.16 5.45
N GLY A 293 2.53 -20.82 5.42
CA GLY A 293 3.39 -20.12 4.46
C GLY A 293 2.96 -20.20 2.99
N GLY A 294 1.73 -20.58 2.68
CA GLY A 294 1.27 -20.62 1.30
C GLY A 294 -0.24 -20.53 1.17
N GLN A 295 -0.68 -19.71 0.20
CA GLN A 295 -1.95 -19.75 -0.55
C GLN A 295 -2.87 -18.51 -0.43
N TYR A 296 -2.88 -17.78 0.69
CA TYR A 296 -3.61 -16.50 0.75
C TYR A 296 -2.64 -15.34 0.55
N SER A 297 -2.20 -15.14 -0.69
CA SER A 297 -1.38 -13.98 -1.06
C SER A 297 -2.21 -12.69 -0.92
N ASN A 298 -2.28 -12.11 0.29
CA ASN A 298 -2.82 -10.77 0.58
C ASN A 298 -4.07 -10.38 -0.24
N LYS A 299 -5.00 -11.32 -0.43
CA LYS A 299 -6.25 -11.06 -1.14
C LYS A 299 -7.35 -10.86 -0.11
N ASN A 300 -7.67 -9.60 0.09
CA ASN A 300 -8.78 -9.20 0.93
C ASN A 300 -10.04 -9.25 0.09
N SER A 301 -11.14 -9.59 0.76
CA SER A 301 -12.45 -9.48 0.14
C SER A 301 -13.34 -8.62 0.99
N LYS A 302 -14.09 -7.74 0.32
CA LYS A 302 -15.11 -6.90 0.95
C LYS A 302 -16.24 -7.81 1.43
N ILE A 303 -16.65 -7.68 2.68
CA ILE A 303 -17.82 -8.38 3.22
C ILE A 303 -19.06 -7.63 2.73
N ILE A 304 -19.94 -8.29 1.99
CA ILE A 304 -21.14 -7.68 1.41
C ILE A 304 -22.42 -8.04 2.17
N ALA A 305 -22.39 -9.15 2.90
CA ALA A 305 -23.51 -9.59 3.71
C ALA A 305 -23.01 -10.52 4.82
N VAL A 306 -23.86 -10.72 5.82
CA VAL A 306 -23.70 -11.78 6.82
C VAL A 306 -24.85 -12.76 6.68
N ALA A 307 -24.58 -14.02 7.00
CA ALA A 307 -25.57 -15.08 6.94
C ALA A 307 -25.55 -15.93 8.21
N GLY A 308 -26.74 -16.30 8.65
CA GLY A 308 -26.99 -17.19 9.76
C GLY A 308 -27.84 -18.36 9.29
N THR A 309 -27.89 -19.41 10.10
CA THR A 309 -28.73 -20.57 9.82
C THR A 309 -29.68 -20.74 11.00
N THR A 310 -30.97 -20.81 10.73
CA THR A 310 -31.95 -21.14 11.76
C THR A 310 -31.74 -22.59 12.23
N SER A 311 -32.26 -22.93 13.40
CA SER A 311 -32.30 -24.30 13.95
C SER A 311 -32.95 -25.33 13.03
N TRP A 312 -33.65 -24.89 11.97
CA TRP A 312 -34.33 -25.75 11.00
C TRP A 312 -33.64 -25.78 9.63
N GLY A 313 -32.42 -25.24 9.54
CA GLY A 313 -31.61 -25.30 8.33
C GLY A 313 -31.95 -24.27 7.26
N GLN A 314 -32.78 -23.27 7.55
CA GLN A 314 -33.00 -22.15 6.63
C GLN A 314 -31.86 -21.13 6.77
N GLN A 315 -31.29 -20.74 5.63
CA GLN A 315 -30.27 -19.69 5.59
C GLN A 315 -30.94 -18.32 5.58
N VAL A 316 -30.59 -17.47 6.54
CA VAL A 316 -31.01 -16.07 6.61
C VAL A 316 -29.83 -15.22 6.18
N VAL A 317 -29.97 -14.54 5.04
CA VAL A 317 -28.94 -13.65 4.50
C VAL A 317 -29.37 -12.21 4.72
N VAL A 318 -28.46 -11.43 5.28
CA VAL A 318 -28.74 -10.06 5.68
C VAL A 318 -27.69 -9.14 5.11
N ASN A 319 -28.17 -8.22 4.27
CA ASN A 319 -27.35 -7.15 3.70
C ASN A 319 -27.30 -5.92 4.63
N TYR A 320 -28.19 -5.84 5.63
CA TYR A 320 -28.30 -4.75 6.61
C TYR A 320 -28.96 -5.24 7.92
N ALA A 321 -28.25 -5.17 9.04
CA ALA A 321 -28.83 -5.42 10.37
C ALA A 321 -28.22 -4.47 11.41
N THR A 322 -29.09 -3.74 12.10
CA THR A 322 -28.72 -2.86 13.22
C THR A 322 -28.36 -3.63 14.48
N GLU A 323 -28.66 -4.92 14.54
CA GLU A 323 -28.51 -5.79 15.70
C GLU A 323 -27.72 -7.05 15.33
N SER A 324 -26.98 -7.62 16.28
CA SER A 324 -26.19 -8.87 16.13
C SER A 324 -27.03 -10.12 15.93
N THR A 325 -28.33 -10.00 16.11
CA THR A 325 -29.30 -11.06 15.95
C THR A 325 -30.46 -10.54 15.11
N ILE A 326 -31.10 -11.44 14.36
CA ILE A 326 -32.43 -11.17 13.81
C ILE A 326 -33.41 -12.13 14.44
N GLU A 327 -34.53 -11.58 14.90
CA GLU A 327 -35.70 -12.33 15.30
C GLU A 327 -36.48 -12.75 14.06
N VAL A 328 -36.52 -14.06 13.79
CA VAL A 328 -37.36 -14.65 12.75
C VAL A 328 -38.62 -15.19 13.41
N VAL A 329 -39.78 -14.70 12.98
CA VAL A 329 -41.08 -15.18 13.47
C VAL A 329 -41.47 -16.43 12.69
N LYS A 330 -41.73 -17.52 13.41
CA LYS A 330 -42.17 -18.80 12.86
C LYS A 330 -43.65 -18.76 12.48
N ASN A 331 -44.08 -19.70 11.64
CA ASN A 331 -45.49 -19.82 11.24
C ASN A 331 -46.46 -20.05 12.42
N ASP A 332 -45.95 -20.58 13.54
CA ASP A 332 -46.69 -20.78 14.79
C ASP A 332 -46.65 -19.55 15.73
N GLY A 333 -46.03 -18.45 15.29
CA GLY A 333 -45.87 -17.21 16.05
C GLY A 333 -44.70 -17.21 17.04
N THR A 334 -43.94 -18.31 17.17
CA THR A 334 -42.76 -18.33 18.04
C THR A 334 -41.58 -17.56 17.42
N ILE A 335 -40.83 -16.86 18.25
CA ILE A 335 -39.67 -16.07 17.82
C ILE A 335 -38.42 -16.94 17.95
N GLU A 336 -37.61 -16.98 16.89
CA GLU A 336 -36.28 -17.58 16.92
C GLU A 336 -35.22 -16.51 16.66
N VAL A 337 -34.23 -16.47 17.55
CA VAL A 337 -33.06 -15.60 17.44
C VAL A 337 -32.05 -16.30 16.54
N VAL A 338 -31.73 -15.71 15.39
CA VAL A 338 -30.74 -16.26 14.46
C VAL A 338 -29.38 -15.64 14.73
N GLU A 339 -28.42 -16.49 15.09
CA GLU A 339 -27.00 -16.11 15.18
C GLU A 339 -26.37 -16.12 13.79
N PHE A 340 -25.74 -15.01 13.42
CA PHE A 340 -24.91 -14.97 12.21
C PHE A 340 -23.62 -15.74 12.46
N THR A 341 -23.23 -16.59 11.52
CA THR A 341 -22.01 -17.39 11.64
C THR A 341 -21.19 -17.36 10.36
N THR A 342 -21.76 -16.84 9.28
CA THR A 342 -21.17 -16.86 7.94
C THR A 342 -21.02 -15.44 7.42
N LEU A 343 -19.87 -15.11 6.86
CA LEU A 343 -19.62 -13.87 6.12
C LEU A 343 -19.72 -14.16 4.63
N ILE A 344 -20.39 -13.30 3.87
CA ILE A 344 -20.49 -13.38 2.40
C ILE A 344 -19.60 -12.32 1.79
N LEU A 345 -18.82 -12.72 0.79
CA LEU A 345 -17.74 -11.92 0.21
C LEU A 345 -18.09 -11.39 -1.19
N ALA A 346 -17.62 -10.17 -1.51
CA ALA A 346 -17.79 -9.55 -2.82
C ALA A 346 -17.01 -10.27 -3.92
N LEU A 347 -15.82 -10.76 -3.58
CA LEU A 347 -14.91 -11.44 -4.48
C LEU A 347 -14.52 -12.79 -3.89
N ALA A 348 -14.42 -13.78 -4.77
CA ALA A 348 -14.01 -15.11 -4.39
C ALA A 348 -12.55 -15.10 -3.93
N LEU A 349 -12.28 -15.70 -2.78
CA LEU A 349 -10.93 -15.92 -2.29
C LEU A 349 -10.17 -16.85 -3.24
N PRO A 350 -8.83 -16.70 -3.37
CA PRO A 350 -8.02 -17.52 -4.26
C PRO A 350 -8.02 -19.00 -3.86
N ALA A 351 -8.26 -19.30 -2.58
CA ALA A 351 -8.42 -20.63 -2.04
C ALA A 351 -9.53 -20.62 -0.97
N ILE A 352 -10.07 -21.80 -0.66
CA ILE A 352 -11.12 -21.97 0.36
C ILE A 352 -10.47 -21.94 1.75
N PRO A 353 -10.85 -21.00 2.64
CA PRO A 353 -10.32 -20.95 4.01
C PRO A 353 -10.58 -22.25 4.78
N GLN A 354 -9.55 -22.77 5.42
CA GLN A 354 -9.57 -24.00 6.21
C GLN A 354 -9.67 -23.69 7.70
N LYS A 355 -10.14 -24.66 8.48
CA LYS A 355 -10.09 -24.62 9.93
C LYS A 355 -8.67 -24.32 10.39
N ASN A 356 -8.55 -23.48 11.41
CA ASN A 356 -7.30 -22.94 11.96
C ASN A 356 -6.60 -21.87 11.11
N ASP A 357 -7.11 -21.51 9.94
CA ASP A 357 -6.63 -20.30 9.27
C ASP A 357 -6.94 -19.08 10.13
N GLN A 358 -5.96 -18.18 10.23
CA GLN A 358 -6.08 -16.93 10.96
C GLN A 358 -6.75 -15.89 10.06
N TYR A 359 -7.57 -15.03 10.64
CA TYR A 359 -8.19 -13.95 9.89
C TYR A 359 -8.34 -12.69 10.72
N GLU A 360 -8.44 -11.58 10.00
CA GLU A 360 -8.78 -10.28 10.54
C GLU A 360 -9.95 -9.68 9.77
N ILE A 361 -10.81 -8.95 10.47
CA ILE A 361 -11.79 -8.06 9.86
C ILE A 361 -11.33 -6.63 10.05
N LEU A 362 -11.13 -5.93 8.94
CA LEU A 362 -10.61 -4.57 8.85
C LEU A 362 -11.76 -3.61 8.57
N GLN A 363 -11.89 -2.54 9.36
CA GLN A 363 -12.94 -1.55 9.17
C GLN A 363 -12.81 -0.78 7.86
N PHE A 364 -13.95 -0.40 7.29
CA PHE A 364 -13.99 0.62 6.25
C PHE A 364 -13.61 1.98 6.86
N SER A 365 -12.71 2.71 6.20
CA SER A 365 -12.32 4.06 6.61
C SER A 365 -12.93 5.11 5.67
N ASN A 366 -12.73 4.96 4.36
CA ASN A 366 -13.24 5.90 3.36
C ASN A 366 -13.33 5.26 1.95
N ASP A 367 -14.14 5.85 1.08
CA ASP A 367 -14.04 5.61 -0.37
C ASP A 367 -12.87 6.46 -0.87
N ASN A 368 -11.89 5.83 -1.50
CA ASN A 368 -10.80 6.54 -2.13
C ASN A 368 -11.21 7.13 -3.47
N TYR A 369 -12.30 6.64 -4.06
CA TYR A 369 -12.85 7.23 -5.26
C TYR A 369 -13.58 8.55 -4.96
N SER A 370 -13.07 9.67 -5.50
CA SER A 370 -13.71 10.99 -5.36
C SER A 370 -14.09 11.57 -6.72
N PRO A 371 -15.38 11.82 -6.99
CA PRO A 371 -15.79 12.53 -8.20
C PRO A 371 -15.49 14.04 -8.09
N PHE A 372 -15.56 14.75 -9.22
CA PHE A 372 -15.47 16.20 -9.26
C PHE A 372 -16.66 16.88 -8.59
N VAL A 373 -16.40 17.66 -7.54
CA VAL A 373 -17.40 18.54 -6.95
C VAL A 373 -17.56 19.79 -7.81
N TYR A 374 -18.55 19.78 -8.70
CA TYR A 374 -18.88 20.95 -9.52
C TYR A 374 -19.96 21.80 -8.85
N THR A 375 -19.62 23.04 -8.51
CA THR A 375 -20.52 23.97 -7.79
C THR A 375 -21.36 24.87 -8.70
N GLY A 376 -21.23 24.75 -10.03
CA GLY A 376 -22.02 25.54 -10.99
C GLY A 376 -23.41 24.96 -11.29
N THR A 377 -24.25 25.73 -11.99
CA THR A 377 -25.61 25.33 -12.36
C THR A 377 -25.63 24.30 -13.49
N MET A 378 -26.17 23.10 -13.23
CA MET A 378 -26.29 22.03 -14.24
C MET A 378 -27.24 22.35 -15.41
N SER A 379 -28.22 23.24 -15.22
CA SER A 379 -29.26 23.55 -16.21
C SER A 379 -28.75 24.26 -17.47
N SER A 380 -27.60 24.93 -17.43
CA SER A 380 -26.99 25.62 -18.57
C SER A 380 -25.91 24.80 -19.30
N ASN A 381 -25.58 23.61 -18.81
CA ASN A 381 -24.32 22.92 -19.16
C ASN A 381 -24.51 21.61 -19.94
N SER A 382 -25.71 21.36 -20.49
CA SER A 382 -25.95 20.18 -21.33
C SER A 382 -25.29 20.28 -22.70
N GLN A 383 -25.04 21.51 -23.17
CA GLN A 383 -24.39 21.76 -24.46
C GLN A 383 -22.86 21.84 -24.27
N PRO A 384 -22.08 21.18 -25.14
CA PRO A 384 -20.63 21.35 -25.17
C PRO A 384 -20.26 22.81 -25.47
N VAL A 385 -19.24 23.35 -24.78
CA VAL A 385 -18.78 24.75 -24.92
C VAL A 385 -17.27 24.77 -25.15
N SER A 386 -16.77 25.71 -25.96
CA SER A 386 -15.34 25.89 -26.20
C SER A 386 -14.63 26.57 -25.03
N TYR A 387 -13.51 26.00 -24.61
CA TYR A 387 -12.59 26.54 -23.62
C TYR A 387 -11.19 26.65 -24.21
N ASP A 388 -10.50 27.73 -23.88
CA ASP A 388 -9.05 27.76 -23.91
C ASP A 388 -8.51 27.06 -22.67
N ILE A 389 -7.69 26.04 -22.88
CA ILE A 389 -7.10 25.23 -21.81
C ILE A 389 -5.58 25.32 -21.88
N THR A 390 -4.95 25.43 -20.71
CA THR A 390 -3.50 25.33 -20.55
C THR A 390 -3.15 24.26 -19.51
N LEU A 391 -2.08 23.49 -19.77
CA LEU A 391 -1.49 22.61 -18.75
C LEU A 391 -0.53 23.43 -17.87
N ASN A 392 -0.91 23.68 -16.63
CA ASN A 392 -0.12 24.50 -15.70
C ASN A 392 0.91 23.66 -14.95
N SER A 393 0.52 22.46 -14.52
CA SER A 393 1.40 21.56 -13.78
C SER A 393 1.04 20.10 -14.08
N LEU A 394 2.04 19.25 -14.23
CA LEU A 394 1.92 17.80 -14.31
C LEU A 394 3.03 17.21 -13.43
N THR A 395 2.66 16.42 -12.43
CA THR A 395 3.59 15.71 -11.56
C THR A 395 3.56 14.23 -11.91
N LEU A 396 4.71 13.69 -12.33
CA LEU A 396 4.89 12.28 -12.66
C LEU A 396 5.85 11.61 -11.68
N PRO A 397 5.57 10.38 -11.22
CA PRO A 397 6.53 9.57 -10.48
C PRO A 397 7.79 9.29 -11.29
N ASN A 398 8.95 9.48 -10.68
CA ASN A 398 10.23 9.19 -11.31
C ASN A 398 10.71 7.78 -10.94
N ARG A 399 9.88 6.78 -11.23
CA ARG A 399 10.13 5.35 -10.99
C ARG A 399 10.57 4.65 -12.27
N LEU A 400 11.02 3.40 -12.13
CA LEU A 400 11.34 2.58 -13.30
C LEU A 400 10.06 2.33 -14.10
N LEU A 401 10.14 2.53 -15.42
CA LEU A 401 9.01 2.31 -16.32
C LEU A 401 9.04 0.89 -16.85
N SER A 402 7.87 0.32 -17.16
CA SER A 402 7.77 -1.02 -17.75
C SER A 402 8.51 -1.14 -19.08
N ASN A 403 8.69 -0.02 -19.79
CA ASN A 403 9.33 0.04 -21.10
C ASN A 403 10.81 0.46 -21.00
N GLY A 404 11.34 0.50 -19.77
CA GLY A 404 12.73 0.79 -19.47
C GLY A 404 12.99 2.22 -19.01
N GLY A 405 14.07 2.40 -18.26
CA GLY A 405 14.51 3.71 -17.79
C GLY A 405 13.55 4.34 -16.76
N ARG A 406 13.67 5.66 -16.62
CA ARG A 406 12.84 6.51 -15.75
C ARG A 406 12.34 7.68 -16.56
N ILE A 407 11.24 8.29 -16.14
CA ILE A 407 10.65 9.41 -16.87
C ILE A 407 11.60 10.58 -17.04
N ALA A 408 12.51 10.84 -16.08
CA ALA A 408 13.52 11.88 -16.18
C ALA A 408 14.50 11.73 -17.36
N TYR A 409 14.56 10.56 -18.01
CA TYR A 409 15.43 10.31 -19.18
C TYR A 409 14.69 10.43 -20.52
N TYR A 410 13.38 10.71 -20.50
CA TYR A 410 12.62 10.95 -21.71
C TYR A 410 12.66 12.44 -22.06
N PRO A 411 12.60 12.82 -23.36
CA PRO A 411 12.67 14.22 -23.75
C PRO A 411 11.37 14.99 -23.49
N TYR A 412 10.22 14.31 -23.50
CA TYR A 412 8.90 14.89 -23.27
C TYR A 412 7.86 13.79 -23.03
N VAL A 413 6.66 14.20 -22.62
CA VAL A 413 5.45 13.36 -22.62
C VAL A 413 4.33 14.04 -23.39
N TYR A 414 3.37 13.27 -23.86
CA TYR A 414 2.10 13.78 -24.33
C TYR A 414 1.04 13.65 -23.23
N VAL A 415 0.15 14.64 -23.16
CA VAL A 415 -0.98 14.64 -22.24
C VAL A 415 -2.26 14.72 -23.05
N ILE A 416 -3.16 13.78 -22.77
CA ILE A 416 -4.51 13.71 -23.31
C ILE A 416 -5.47 14.02 -22.17
N ILE A 417 -6.38 14.95 -22.42
CA ILE A 417 -7.54 15.22 -21.57
C ILE A 417 -8.77 15.22 -22.48
N GLU A 418 -9.77 14.38 -22.19
CA GLU A 418 -10.97 14.28 -23.02
C GLU A 418 -12.23 13.99 -22.19
N ASN A 419 -13.40 14.31 -22.76
CA ASN A 419 -14.69 13.86 -22.24
C ASN A 419 -14.98 12.43 -22.72
N ILE A 420 -15.60 11.61 -21.86
CA ILE A 420 -15.83 10.19 -22.17
C ILE A 420 -17.05 9.97 -23.08
N SER A 421 -18.16 10.70 -22.88
CA SER A 421 -19.40 10.45 -23.62
C SER A 421 -19.48 11.11 -25.00
N THR A 422 -18.54 12.00 -25.34
CA THR A 422 -18.62 12.82 -26.56
C THR A 422 -18.22 12.05 -27.81
N THR A 423 -19.20 11.44 -28.48
CA THR A 423 -19.04 10.60 -29.68
C THR A 423 -18.46 11.31 -30.91
N GLY A 424 -18.27 12.64 -30.87
CA GLY A 424 -17.67 13.43 -31.96
C GLY A 424 -16.77 14.60 -31.51
N GLY A 425 -16.44 14.68 -30.21
CA GLY A 425 -15.78 15.85 -29.61
C GLY A 425 -14.35 15.63 -29.11
N ASN A 426 -13.82 14.41 -29.22
CA ASN A 426 -12.48 14.13 -28.67
C ASN A 426 -11.44 14.99 -29.39
N PRO A 427 -10.49 15.59 -28.63
CA PRO A 427 -9.46 16.43 -29.21
C PRO A 427 -8.60 15.61 -30.16
N LYS A 428 -8.78 15.84 -31.46
CA LYS A 428 -8.02 15.21 -32.53
C LYS A 428 -7.20 16.26 -33.24
N ASN A 429 -5.95 15.95 -33.52
CA ASN A 429 -5.04 16.84 -34.24
C ASN A 429 -4.90 18.23 -33.59
N MET A 430 -5.00 18.33 -32.26
CA MET A 430 -4.74 19.57 -31.51
C MET A 430 -3.28 20.02 -31.65
N ILE A 431 -2.39 19.07 -31.87
CA ILE A 431 -0.98 19.30 -32.19
C ILE A 431 -0.76 18.87 -33.64
N TYR A 432 -0.45 19.82 -34.52
CA TYR A 432 0.00 19.53 -35.87
C TYR A 432 1.43 18.98 -35.82
N SER A 433 1.59 17.71 -36.15
CA SER A 433 2.86 17.00 -36.09
C SER A 433 2.87 15.88 -37.13
N ASN A 434 4.07 15.46 -37.54
CA ASN A 434 4.29 14.27 -38.35
C ASN A 434 4.47 12.99 -37.50
N ASN A 435 4.48 13.10 -36.17
CA ASN A 435 4.51 11.95 -35.27
C ASN A 435 3.08 11.40 -35.12
N PRO A 436 2.79 10.16 -35.57
CA PRO A 436 1.43 9.61 -35.53
C PRO A 436 0.85 9.49 -34.11
N ASN A 437 1.70 9.46 -33.09
CA ASN A 437 1.30 9.35 -31.69
C ASN A 437 0.68 10.65 -31.14
N THR A 438 0.73 11.76 -31.88
CA THR A 438 0.12 13.03 -31.45
C THR A 438 -1.37 13.13 -31.76
N TYR A 439 -1.96 12.15 -32.45
CA TYR A 439 -3.32 12.25 -32.98
C TYR A 439 -4.37 12.67 -31.94
N LYS A 440 -4.25 12.19 -30.70
CA LYS A 440 -5.12 12.55 -29.56
C LYS A 440 -4.46 13.48 -28.53
N ALA A 441 -3.17 13.79 -28.69
CA ALA A 441 -2.42 14.56 -27.71
C ALA A 441 -2.90 16.02 -27.70
N VAL A 442 -3.24 16.54 -26.52
CA VAL A 442 -3.63 17.95 -26.32
C VAL A 442 -2.38 18.78 -26.04
N PHE A 443 -1.52 18.29 -25.14
CA PHE A 443 -0.29 18.97 -24.76
C PHE A 443 0.94 18.09 -25.00
N ARG A 444 2.06 18.73 -25.31
CA ARG A 444 3.40 18.15 -25.24
C ARG A 444 4.16 18.84 -24.12
N ALA A 445 4.45 18.12 -23.05
CA ALA A 445 5.15 18.64 -21.88
C ALA A 445 6.62 18.21 -21.92
N PRO A 446 7.56 19.13 -22.22
CA PRO A 446 8.98 18.80 -22.30
C PRO A 446 9.56 18.56 -20.91
N ILE A 447 10.43 17.56 -20.82
CA ILE A 447 11.20 17.29 -19.61
C ILE A 447 12.49 18.11 -19.74
N THR A 448 12.72 18.99 -18.78
CA THR A 448 13.91 19.86 -18.74
C THR A 448 15.06 19.16 -18.03
N ASP A 449 16.29 19.59 -18.30
CA ASP A 449 17.49 19.00 -17.69
C ASP A 449 17.40 19.01 -16.15
N MET A 450 17.60 17.83 -15.56
CA MET A 450 17.56 17.63 -14.11
C MET A 450 18.98 17.36 -13.59
N ASN A 451 19.36 17.99 -12.48
CA ASN A 451 20.70 17.78 -11.89
C ASN A 451 20.90 16.34 -11.37
N HIS A 452 19.82 15.72 -10.87
CA HIS A 452 19.87 14.38 -10.24
C HIS A 452 18.69 13.50 -10.67
N PRO A 453 18.60 13.11 -11.95
CA PRO A 453 17.46 12.37 -12.50
C PRO A 453 17.27 10.97 -11.87
N SER A 454 18.28 10.43 -11.19
CA SER A 454 18.19 9.14 -10.51
C SER A 454 17.67 9.24 -9.07
N MET A 455 17.77 10.42 -8.42
CA MET A 455 17.43 10.59 -7.00
C MET A 455 16.11 11.32 -6.78
N THR A 456 15.67 12.16 -7.73
CA THR A 456 14.42 12.90 -7.57
C THR A 456 13.22 11.95 -7.58
N PRO A 457 12.30 11.99 -6.60
CA PRO A 457 11.17 11.05 -6.53
C PRO A 457 10.09 11.35 -7.58
N PHE A 458 9.95 12.61 -7.98
CA PHE A 458 8.95 13.08 -8.94
C PHE A 458 9.59 14.02 -9.97
N VAL A 459 9.01 14.04 -11.17
CA VAL A 459 9.30 15.03 -12.22
C VAL A 459 8.09 15.95 -12.34
N LYS A 460 8.31 17.26 -12.23
CA LYS A 460 7.28 18.29 -12.40
C LYS A 460 7.44 18.95 -13.75
N LEU A 461 6.38 18.94 -14.54
CA LEU A 461 6.32 19.43 -15.92
C LEU A 461 5.20 20.46 -16.05
N ASN A 462 5.24 21.25 -17.12
CA ASN A 462 4.15 22.13 -17.51
C ASN A 462 3.98 22.10 -19.04
N GLY A 463 2.93 22.74 -19.54
CA GLY A 463 2.65 22.84 -20.97
C GLY A 463 3.41 23.95 -21.70
N ASN A 464 4.45 24.57 -21.11
CA ASN A 464 5.19 25.71 -21.67
C ASN A 464 4.29 26.87 -22.16
N GLY A 465 3.16 27.11 -21.49
CA GLY A 465 2.21 28.17 -21.86
C GLY A 465 1.42 27.90 -23.14
N ILE A 466 1.49 26.68 -23.70
CA ILE A 466 0.64 26.28 -24.83
C ILE A 466 -0.82 26.36 -24.41
N LYS A 467 -1.59 27.12 -25.19
CA LYS A 467 -3.03 27.28 -25.06
C LYS A 467 -3.71 26.51 -26.18
N GLN A 468 -4.65 25.63 -25.82
CA GLN A 468 -5.41 24.81 -26.75
C GLN A 468 -6.90 25.10 -26.60
N THR A 469 -7.58 25.36 -27.72
CA THR A 469 -9.04 25.57 -27.72
C THR A 469 -9.73 24.23 -27.92
N MET A 470 -10.45 23.73 -26.92
CA MET A 470 -11.21 22.49 -27.01
C MET A 470 -12.66 22.63 -26.55
N VAL A 471 -13.53 21.83 -27.15
CA VAL A 471 -14.93 21.78 -26.78
C VAL A 471 -15.10 20.80 -25.62
N PHE A 472 -15.60 21.30 -24.50
CA PHE A 472 -15.77 20.55 -23.26
C PHE A 472 -17.23 20.51 -22.84
N LYS A 473 -17.69 19.34 -22.42
CA LYS A 473 -19.00 19.14 -21.80
C LYS A 473 -18.81 19.04 -20.29
N GLN A 474 -19.21 20.09 -19.58
CA GLN A 474 -18.92 20.26 -18.15
C GLN A 474 -19.57 19.23 -17.22
N ASN A 475 -20.64 18.58 -17.67
CA ASN A 475 -21.37 17.59 -16.88
C ASN A 475 -21.03 16.15 -17.28
N ASP A 476 -19.97 15.95 -18.05
CA ASP A 476 -19.52 14.66 -18.53
C ASP A 476 -18.20 14.26 -17.86
N ASP A 477 -18.00 12.96 -17.71
CA ASP A 477 -16.82 12.39 -17.10
C ASP A 477 -15.57 12.74 -17.94
N MET A 478 -14.44 12.85 -17.25
CA MET A 478 -13.17 13.22 -17.86
C MET A 478 -12.19 12.07 -17.76
N SER A 479 -11.40 11.86 -18.80
CA SER A 479 -10.22 11.00 -18.74
C SER A 479 -8.94 11.83 -18.87
N LEU A 480 -7.92 11.41 -18.12
CA LEU A 480 -6.55 11.88 -18.24
C LEU A 480 -5.69 10.70 -18.69
N THR A 481 -4.87 10.90 -19.72
CA THR A 481 -3.87 9.90 -20.14
C THR A 481 -2.54 10.57 -20.43
N VAL A 482 -1.46 10.01 -19.90
CA VAL A 482 -0.08 10.44 -20.19
C VAL A 482 0.58 9.39 -21.08
N LEU A 483 1.11 9.82 -22.23
CA LEU A 483 1.83 8.96 -23.18
C LEU A 483 3.31 9.33 -23.24
N LEU A 484 4.13 8.32 -23.45
CA LEU A 484 5.54 8.45 -23.80
C LEU A 484 5.69 8.91 -25.27
N PRO A 485 6.88 9.38 -25.70
CA PRO A 485 7.13 9.83 -27.08
C PRO A 485 6.80 8.80 -28.16
N ASN A 486 6.89 7.51 -27.82
CA ASN A 486 6.58 6.38 -28.69
C ASN A 486 5.09 6.02 -28.75
N GLY A 487 4.22 6.76 -28.04
CA GLY A 487 2.77 6.57 -28.03
C GLY A 487 2.26 5.58 -27.00
N GLU A 488 3.15 4.89 -26.27
CA GLU A 488 2.76 3.98 -25.20
C GLU A 488 2.34 4.77 -23.96
N ILE A 489 1.41 4.21 -23.18
CA ILE A 489 0.96 4.81 -21.94
C ILE A 489 2.13 4.81 -20.95
N PHE A 490 2.33 5.93 -20.26
CA PHE A 490 3.23 5.98 -19.12
C PHE A 490 2.80 4.90 -18.12
N LYS A 491 3.67 3.91 -17.89
CA LYS A 491 3.41 2.82 -16.97
C LYS A 491 4.66 2.54 -16.16
N ILE A 492 4.51 2.62 -14.84
CA ILE A 492 5.54 2.28 -13.88
C ILE A 492 5.61 0.74 -13.78
N GLU A 493 6.81 0.20 -13.57
CA GLU A 493 7.03 -1.24 -13.40
C GLU A 493 6.37 -1.78 -12.13
N GLU A 494 6.38 -0.98 -11.05
CA GLU A 494 5.68 -1.23 -9.79
C GLU A 494 4.17 -0.99 -9.95
N ASP A 495 3.36 -1.97 -9.53
CA ASP A 495 1.91 -1.83 -9.44
C ASP A 495 1.52 -0.97 -8.22
N ASP A 496 0.39 -0.27 -8.32
CA ASP A 496 -0.19 0.42 -7.17
C ASP A 496 -0.65 -0.60 -6.10
N THR A 497 -0.84 -0.11 -4.89
CA THR A 497 -1.46 -0.81 -3.77
C THR A 497 -2.79 -1.48 -4.15
N SER A 498 -3.05 -2.64 -3.55
CA SER A 498 -4.24 -3.43 -3.82
C SER A 498 -5.51 -2.80 -3.22
N ASN A 499 -6.68 -3.28 -3.65
CA ASN A 499 -7.96 -2.83 -3.11
C ASN A 499 -8.02 -3.04 -1.58
N GLY A 500 -8.53 -2.05 -0.85
CA GLY A 500 -8.55 -2.00 0.60
C GLY A 500 -7.34 -1.31 1.23
N GLN A 501 -6.22 -1.15 0.51
CA GLN A 501 -5.09 -0.31 0.92
C GLN A 501 -5.30 1.15 0.51
N SER A 502 -4.70 2.09 1.23
CA SER A 502 -4.54 3.46 0.72
C SER A 502 -3.63 3.46 -0.53
N PRO A 503 -3.89 4.31 -1.54
CA PRO A 503 -3.02 4.45 -2.72
C PRO A 503 -1.57 4.68 -2.34
N ASN A 504 -0.64 4.13 -3.13
CA ASN A 504 0.78 4.38 -2.91
C ASN A 504 1.12 5.81 -3.32
N PRO A 505 1.43 6.74 -2.39
CA PRO A 505 1.60 8.15 -2.72
C PRO A 505 2.78 8.41 -3.67
N VAL A 506 3.76 7.51 -3.76
CA VAL A 506 4.92 7.68 -4.66
C VAL A 506 4.65 7.26 -6.11
N LEU A 507 3.49 6.68 -6.40
CA LEU A 507 3.09 6.22 -7.73
C LEU A 507 2.00 7.10 -8.36
N GLN A 508 1.49 8.09 -7.63
CA GLN A 508 0.36 8.90 -8.09
C GLN A 508 0.78 10.00 -9.07
N VAL A 509 -0.13 10.33 -9.98
CA VAL A 509 -0.01 11.39 -10.97
C VAL A 509 -1.03 12.48 -10.64
N SER A 510 -0.59 13.74 -10.68
CA SER A 510 -1.48 14.89 -10.55
C SER A 510 -1.25 15.88 -11.69
N ALA A 511 -2.33 16.41 -12.25
CA ALA A 511 -2.32 17.40 -13.31
C ALA A 511 -3.25 18.57 -12.99
N VAL A 512 -2.75 19.80 -13.17
CA VAL A 512 -3.50 21.03 -12.98
C VAL A 512 -3.60 21.75 -14.31
N PHE A 513 -4.83 22.02 -14.74
CA PHE A 513 -5.16 22.76 -15.95
C PHE A 513 -5.78 24.11 -15.56
N SER A 514 -5.57 25.13 -16.39
CA SER A 514 -6.42 26.32 -16.35
C SER A 514 -7.35 26.36 -17.54
N MET A 515 -8.56 26.86 -17.33
CA MET A 515 -9.62 26.90 -18.32
C MET A 515 -10.24 28.30 -18.37
N GLU A 516 -10.42 28.81 -19.58
CA GLU A 516 -11.05 30.08 -19.87
C GLU A 516 -12.14 29.85 -20.93
N ARG A 517 -13.39 30.19 -20.62
CA ARG A 517 -14.50 30.02 -21.56
C ARG A 517 -14.37 31.04 -22.69
N ILE A 518 -14.47 30.57 -23.94
CA ILE A 518 -14.55 31.45 -25.11
C ILE A 518 -16.01 31.91 -25.26
N GLN A 519 -16.22 33.22 -25.39
CA GLN A 519 -17.55 33.82 -25.54
C GLN A 519 -18.10 33.67 -26.95
#